data_AF-A0A8H3CET9-F1
#
_entry.id   AF-A0A8H3CET9-F1
#
_cell.length_a   1.000
_cell.length_b   1.000
_cell.length_c   1.000
_cell.angle_alpha   90.00
_cell.angle_beta   90.00
_cell.angle_gamma   90.00
#
_symmetry.space_group_name_H-M   'P 1'
#
loop_
_entity.id
_entity.type
_entity.pdbx_description
1 polymer ?
#
loop_
_entity_poly.entity_id
_entity_poly.type
_entity_poly.pdbx_seq_one_letter_code
_entity_poly.pdbx_strand_id
1 'polypeptide(L)'
;MSDSVQTAWVSRPVGGIPTSADLAPSIVFAALYALLLSYIVYNFFFSKPRAWNVIQISTVIFAVESVAWCIIRAVQAAYPEKRASGGLMSYVQTTVGLGFIGISADISADVIKLLRSTLVNTTLPENGASKDRRVARKCYRYFCFFYELAFLGSIIPGMIAGGNYSSARFNQVKADRSMDQLIASTAVALGLQALTVVICLVAAFTIKEVNRMRCFELAGLTLLIMPVPIYRLCILGIRTMDVFIPLAPSARTLFYIFHLAPEWICVSILLGTNVRVRFGTGKWGDYELREKGREKRLKKAEEEAKQLQRSPANGSETV
;
A
#
# COMPACT_ATOMS: atom_id res chain seq x y z
N MET A 1 -9.97 26.85 27.09
CA MET A 1 -10.73 25.61 26.80
C MET A 1 -10.73 24.81 28.10
N SER A 2 -11.89 24.34 28.56
CA SER A 2 -12.00 23.60 29.83
C SER A 2 -11.01 22.44 29.84
N ASP A 3 -10.15 22.40 30.86
CA ASP A 3 -9.23 21.31 31.15
C ASP A 3 -10.02 20.06 31.54
N SER A 4 -10.66 19.42 30.55
CA SER A 4 -11.23 18.09 30.74
C SER A 4 -10.07 17.14 30.95
N VAL A 5 -9.72 16.92 32.22
CA VAL A 5 -8.70 15.96 32.64
C VAL A 5 -9.05 14.61 32.03
N GLN A 6 -8.10 14.04 31.30
CA GLN A 6 -8.27 12.72 30.71
C GLN A 6 -8.49 11.69 31.83
N THR A 7 -9.57 10.92 31.74
CA THR A 7 -9.98 9.98 32.80
C THR A 7 -9.74 8.51 32.41
N ALA A 8 -9.51 8.23 31.12
CA ALA A 8 -9.34 6.87 30.61
C ALA A 8 -7.90 6.57 30.17
N TRP A 9 -7.48 5.33 30.42
CA TRP A 9 -6.24 4.76 29.90
C TRP A 9 -6.42 4.44 28.42
N VAL A 10 -5.74 5.20 27.56
CA VAL A 10 -5.77 4.99 26.10
C VAL A 10 -4.44 4.45 25.61
N SER A 11 -4.44 3.80 24.44
CA SER A 11 -3.21 3.43 23.75
C SER A 11 -2.42 4.68 23.38
N ARG A 12 -1.09 4.59 23.51
CA ARG A 12 -0.22 5.66 23.05
C ARG A 12 -0.33 5.83 21.52
N PRO A 13 -0.36 7.07 21.02
CA PRO A 13 -0.27 7.33 19.59
C PRO A 13 1.01 6.72 19.03
N VAL A 14 0.92 6.07 17.87
CA VAL A 14 2.10 5.55 17.16
C VAL A 14 3.01 6.73 16.79
N GLY A 15 4.28 6.67 17.21
CA GLY A 15 5.24 7.77 17.05
C GLY A 15 5.12 8.89 18.10
N GLY A 16 4.10 8.88 18.96
CA GLY A 16 3.95 9.87 20.04
C GLY A 16 3.68 11.29 19.56
N ILE A 17 3.58 12.21 20.53
CA ILE A 17 3.47 13.65 20.25
C ILE A 17 4.79 14.19 19.70
N PRO A 18 4.75 15.01 18.63
CA PRO A 18 5.94 15.59 18.05
C PRO A 18 6.62 16.56 19.03
N THR A 19 7.93 16.43 19.18
CA THR A 19 8.78 17.34 19.96
C THR A 19 9.76 18.07 19.05
N SER A 20 10.55 19.01 19.57
CA SER A 20 11.56 19.73 18.78
C SER A 20 12.55 18.80 18.08
N ALA A 21 12.89 17.65 18.68
CA ALA A 21 13.78 16.66 18.06
C ALA A 21 13.14 15.92 16.85
N ASP A 22 11.81 15.96 16.70
CA ASP A 22 11.09 15.38 15.57
C ASP A 22 11.07 16.31 14.33
N LEU A 23 11.49 17.56 14.49
CA LEU A 23 11.44 18.57 13.43
C LEU A 23 12.31 18.18 12.22
N ALA A 24 13.59 17.91 12.46
CA ALA A 24 14.54 17.54 11.42
C ALA A 24 14.12 16.28 10.64
N PRO A 25 13.83 15.12 11.28
CA PRO A 25 13.43 13.93 10.54
C PRO A 25 12.11 14.12 9.79
N SER A 26 11.13 14.84 10.36
CA SER A 26 9.85 15.10 9.67
C SER A 26 10.04 15.93 8.39
N ILE A 27 10.91 16.95 8.42
CA ILE A 27 11.24 17.75 7.23
C ILE A 27 11.97 16.90 6.17
N VAL A 28 12.92 16.07 6.59
CA VAL A 28 13.67 15.20 5.67
C VAL A 28 12.71 14.24 4.95
N PHE A 29 11.84 13.53 5.67
CA PHE A 29 10.88 12.63 5.04
C PHE A 29 9.86 13.37 4.17
N ALA A 30 9.36 14.54 4.61
CA ALA A 30 8.48 15.36 3.78
C ALA A 30 9.15 15.73 2.44
N ALA A 31 10.41 16.17 2.47
CA ALA A 31 11.18 16.48 1.27
C ALA A 31 11.40 15.26 0.38
N LEU A 32 11.73 14.11 0.97
CA LEU A 32 11.92 12.86 0.22
C LEU A 32 10.64 12.40 -0.50
N TYR A 33 9.48 12.44 0.17
CA TYR A 33 8.20 12.13 -0.48
C TYR A 33 7.81 13.18 -1.54
N ALA A 34 8.06 14.47 -1.30
CA ALA A 34 7.78 15.53 -2.27
C ALA A 34 8.64 15.42 -3.53
N LEU A 35 9.92 15.07 -3.38
CA LEU A 35 10.82 14.78 -4.50
C LEU A 35 10.35 13.57 -5.29
N LEU A 36 9.90 12.51 -4.61
CA LEU A 36 9.36 11.32 -5.24
C LEU A 36 8.08 11.64 -6.04
N LEU A 37 7.16 12.41 -5.47
CA LEU A 37 5.96 12.90 -6.15
C LEU A 37 6.31 13.74 -7.38
N SER A 38 7.26 14.66 -7.25
CA SER A 38 7.73 15.50 -8.36
C SER A 38 8.31 14.65 -9.49
N TYR A 39 9.09 13.62 -9.14
CA TYR A 39 9.64 12.66 -10.10
C TYR A 39 8.53 11.86 -10.82
N ILE A 40 7.47 11.45 -10.11
CA ILE A 40 6.34 10.73 -10.71
C ILE A 40 5.56 11.65 -11.65
N VAL A 41 5.27 12.89 -11.23
CA VAL A 41 4.59 13.89 -12.06
C VAL A 41 5.39 14.15 -13.32
N TYR A 42 6.71 14.32 -13.20
CA TYR A 42 7.60 14.48 -14.35
C TYR A 42 7.54 13.27 -15.29
N ASN A 43 7.60 12.05 -14.75
CA ASN A 43 7.50 10.84 -15.56
C ASN A 43 6.14 10.65 -16.22
N PHE A 44 5.07 11.07 -15.55
CA PHE A 44 3.70 11.00 -16.04
C PHE A 44 3.49 11.91 -17.24
N PHE A 45 3.95 13.17 -17.17
CA PHE A 45 3.72 14.16 -18.22
C PHE A 45 4.77 14.13 -19.34
N PHE A 46 6.06 13.97 -19.02
CA PHE A 46 7.13 14.28 -19.97
C PHE A 46 7.89 13.07 -20.49
N SER A 47 8.25 12.12 -19.62
CA SER A 47 9.17 11.04 -20.03
C SER A 47 8.48 9.79 -20.57
N LYS A 48 7.49 9.24 -19.85
CA LYS A 48 6.92 7.91 -20.17
C LYS A 48 5.45 7.80 -19.73
N PRO A 49 4.50 8.50 -20.37
CA PRO A 49 3.07 8.39 -20.06
C PRO A 49 2.51 6.96 -20.19
N ARG A 50 3.22 6.05 -20.88
CA ARG A 50 2.87 4.63 -21.02
C ARG A 50 3.32 3.74 -19.85
N ALA A 51 4.13 4.24 -18.93
CA ALA A 51 4.65 3.50 -17.77
C ALA A 51 3.67 3.45 -16.59
N TRP A 52 2.68 4.34 -16.58
CA TRP A 52 1.72 4.45 -15.49
C TRP A 52 0.68 3.33 -15.50
N ASN A 53 0.34 2.86 -14.31
CA ASN A 53 -0.69 1.85 -14.07
C ASN A 53 -1.63 2.34 -12.98
N VAL A 54 -2.94 2.07 -13.13
CA VAL A 54 -3.97 2.31 -12.11
C VAL A 54 -3.62 1.73 -10.74
N ILE A 55 -2.88 0.61 -10.70
CA ILE A 55 -2.39 0.00 -9.45
C ILE A 55 -1.53 1.00 -8.63
N GLN A 56 -0.83 1.93 -9.27
CA GLN A 56 0.03 2.89 -8.56
C GLN A 56 -0.74 4.11 -8.01
N ILE A 57 -2.03 4.28 -8.33
CA ILE A 57 -2.82 5.43 -7.87
C ILE A 57 -2.95 5.43 -6.34
N SER A 58 -3.21 4.26 -5.74
CA SER A 58 -3.21 4.09 -4.28
C SER A 58 -1.89 4.53 -3.67
N THR A 59 -0.77 4.08 -4.24
CA THR A 59 0.58 4.44 -3.77
C THR A 59 0.87 5.94 -3.91
N VAL A 60 0.32 6.61 -4.93
CA VAL A 60 0.47 8.08 -5.11
C VAL A 60 -0.38 8.85 -4.11
N ILE A 61 -1.66 8.49 -3.95
CA ILE A 61 -2.54 9.07 -2.92
C ILE A 61 -1.88 8.93 -1.56
N PHE A 62 -1.32 7.75 -1.31
CA PHE A 62 -0.58 7.49 -0.10
C PHE A 62 0.63 8.43 0.07
N ALA A 63 1.50 8.54 -0.93
CA ALA A 63 2.64 9.46 -0.86
C ALA A 63 2.24 10.91 -0.58
N VAL A 64 1.09 11.37 -1.12
CA VAL A 64 0.54 12.71 -0.84
C VAL A 64 0.12 12.83 0.63
N GLU A 65 -0.60 11.84 1.17
CA GLU A 65 -1.00 11.83 2.57
C GLU A 65 0.22 11.80 3.51
N SER A 66 1.27 11.04 3.17
CA SER A 66 2.54 11.03 3.93
C SER A 66 3.22 12.40 3.98
N VAL A 67 3.18 13.16 2.89
CA VAL A 67 3.72 14.54 2.87
C VAL A 67 2.92 15.43 3.83
N ALA A 68 1.59 15.41 3.72
CA ALA A 68 0.72 16.21 4.59
C ALA A 68 0.95 15.86 6.07
N TRP A 69 1.02 14.57 6.38
CA TRP A 69 1.30 14.07 7.72
C TRP A 69 2.67 14.52 8.24
N CYS A 70 3.74 14.39 7.45
CA CYS A 70 5.09 14.84 7.84
C CYS A 70 5.15 16.36 8.07
N ILE A 71 4.47 17.16 7.24
CA ILE A 71 4.40 18.62 7.40
C ILE A 71 3.69 18.97 8.70
N ILE A 72 2.54 18.37 8.98
CA ILE A 72 1.80 18.62 10.22
C ILE A 72 2.64 18.22 11.44
N ARG A 73 3.34 17.09 11.36
CA ARG A 73 4.26 16.64 12.41
C ARG A 73 5.39 17.64 12.65
N ALA A 74 5.98 18.20 11.60
CA ALA A 74 7.00 19.24 11.67
C ALA A 74 6.46 20.55 12.29
N VAL A 75 5.24 20.96 11.92
CA VAL A 75 4.58 22.15 12.50
C VAL A 75 4.31 21.95 13.99
N GLN A 76 3.82 20.78 14.40
CA GLN A 76 3.60 20.46 15.82
C GLN A 76 4.91 20.35 16.62
N ALA A 77 6.00 19.93 15.97
CA ALA A 77 7.33 19.92 16.56
C ALA A 77 7.84 21.34 16.84
N ALA A 78 7.67 22.27 15.88
CA ALA A 78 8.10 23.66 15.98
C ALA A 78 7.23 24.54 16.90
N TYR A 79 5.92 24.28 16.95
CA TYR A 79 4.92 25.11 17.64
C TYR A 79 4.17 24.29 18.70
N PRO A 80 4.65 24.24 19.96
CA PRO A 80 4.04 23.45 21.02
C PRO A 80 2.55 23.76 21.28
N GLU A 81 2.14 25.01 21.10
CA GLU A 81 0.76 25.48 21.24
C GLU A 81 -0.19 24.81 20.23
N LYS A 82 0.33 24.39 19.07
CA LYS A 82 -0.46 23.68 18.04
C LYS A 82 -0.63 22.20 18.35
N ARG A 83 0.12 21.62 19.29
CA ARG A 83 -0.02 20.22 19.75
C ARG A 83 -1.37 19.99 20.44
N ALA A 84 -1.89 21.00 21.13
CA ALA A 84 -3.18 20.92 21.81
C ALA A 84 -4.39 21.26 20.92
N SER A 85 -4.16 21.69 19.67
CA SER A 85 -5.26 22.04 18.77
C SER A 85 -6.09 20.79 18.42
N GLY A 86 -7.36 20.78 18.85
CA GLY A 86 -8.22 19.61 18.77
C GLY A 86 -8.40 19.08 17.34
N GLY A 87 -8.51 19.97 16.35
CA GLY A 87 -8.64 19.59 14.94
C GLY A 87 -7.38 18.95 14.36
N LEU A 88 -6.21 19.53 14.63
CA LEU A 88 -4.93 19.00 14.14
C LEU A 88 -4.57 17.69 14.84
N MET A 89 -4.86 17.59 16.13
CA MET A 89 -4.70 16.33 16.87
C MET A 89 -5.67 15.27 16.36
N SER A 90 -6.94 15.61 16.09
CA SER A 90 -7.90 14.66 15.52
C SER A 90 -7.47 14.21 14.14
N TYR A 91 -6.96 15.11 13.28
CA TYR A 91 -6.43 14.74 11.98
C TYR A 91 -5.19 13.84 12.13
N VAL A 92 -4.21 14.21 12.96
CA VAL A 92 -3.02 13.38 13.17
C VAL A 92 -3.38 12.02 13.78
N GLN A 93 -4.26 11.93 14.77
CA GLN A 93 -4.67 10.64 15.34
C GLN A 93 -5.51 9.82 14.36
N THR A 94 -6.32 10.48 13.54
CA THR A 94 -7.08 9.81 12.47
C THR A 94 -6.12 9.32 11.40
N THR A 95 -5.29 10.17 10.79
CA THR A 95 -4.27 9.79 9.80
C THR A 95 -3.21 8.82 10.36
N VAL A 96 -2.85 8.86 11.64
CA VAL A 96 -1.95 7.86 12.26
C VAL A 96 -2.69 6.54 12.52
N GLY A 97 -3.93 6.60 13.02
CA GLY A 97 -4.75 5.41 13.28
C GLY A 97 -5.21 4.70 12.00
N LEU A 98 -5.72 5.48 11.04
CA LEU A 98 -6.30 5.16 9.73
C LEU A 98 -5.23 4.98 8.66
N GLY A 99 -4.24 5.88 8.61
CA GLY A 99 -3.14 5.82 7.66
C GLY A 99 -2.32 4.57 7.89
N PHE A 100 -1.68 4.33 9.03
CA PHE A 100 -0.66 3.26 9.06
C PHE A 100 -1.17 1.81 8.85
N ILE A 101 -2.41 1.48 9.24
CA ILE A 101 -3.02 0.18 8.85
C ILE A 101 -3.42 0.22 7.38
N GLY A 102 -4.07 1.30 6.93
CA GLY A 102 -4.47 1.46 5.54
C GLY A 102 -3.28 1.36 4.59
N ILE A 103 -2.19 2.05 4.91
CA ILE A 103 -0.95 2.14 4.15
C ILE A 103 -0.26 0.79 4.01
N SER A 104 -0.01 0.11 5.13
CA SER A 104 0.67 -1.18 5.12
C SER A 104 -0.19 -2.26 4.44
N ALA A 105 -1.51 -2.19 4.60
CA ALA A 105 -2.47 -3.06 3.92
C ALA A 105 -2.60 -2.71 2.42
N ASP A 106 -2.57 -1.44 2.03
CA ASP A 106 -2.71 -0.96 0.66
C ASP A 106 -1.48 -1.32 -0.17
N ILE A 107 -0.26 -1.12 0.37
CA ILE A 107 0.98 -1.58 -0.26
C ILE A 107 0.94 -3.10 -0.44
N SER A 108 0.46 -3.84 0.55
CA SER A 108 0.33 -5.30 0.48
C SER A 108 -0.74 -5.74 -0.53
N ALA A 109 -1.86 -5.02 -0.62
CA ALA A 109 -2.88 -5.23 -1.62
C ALA A 109 -2.34 -4.96 -3.03
N ASP A 110 -1.53 -3.92 -3.20
CA ASP A 110 -0.85 -3.63 -4.47
C ASP A 110 0.13 -4.74 -4.84
N VAL A 111 0.90 -5.27 -3.89
CA VAL A 111 1.74 -6.47 -4.09
C VAL A 111 0.90 -7.66 -4.58
N ILE A 112 -0.29 -7.88 -4.02
CA ILE A 112 -1.19 -8.95 -4.45
C ILE A 112 -1.75 -8.70 -5.86
N LYS A 113 -2.06 -7.46 -6.23
CA LYS A 113 -2.46 -7.12 -7.61
C LYS A 113 -1.32 -7.39 -8.61
N LEU A 114 -0.07 -7.12 -8.22
CA LEU A 114 1.11 -7.41 -9.03
C LEU A 114 1.39 -8.92 -9.12
N LEU A 115 1.20 -9.65 -8.02
CA LEU A 115 1.27 -11.11 -7.99
C LEU A 115 0.20 -11.71 -8.91
N ARG A 116 -1.05 -11.24 -8.83
CA ARG A 116 -2.15 -11.65 -9.72
C ARG A 116 -1.75 -11.51 -11.17
N SER A 117 -1.22 -10.36 -11.57
CA SER A 117 -0.77 -10.13 -12.95
C SER A 117 0.32 -11.11 -13.36
N THR A 118 1.30 -11.35 -12.48
CA THR A 118 2.39 -12.29 -12.75
C THR A 118 1.87 -13.72 -12.94
N LEU A 119 0.98 -14.17 -12.06
CA LEU A 119 0.36 -15.50 -12.13
C LEU A 119 -0.57 -15.67 -13.33
N VAL A 120 -1.34 -14.63 -13.68
CA VAL A 120 -2.22 -14.69 -14.85
C VAL A 120 -1.41 -14.71 -16.13
N ASN A 121 -0.29 -13.99 -16.19
CA ASN A 121 0.60 -14.00 -17.34
C ASN A 121 1.14 -15.39 -17.66
N THR A 122 1.37 -16.26 -16.66
CA THR A 122 1.84 -17.63 -16.91
C THR A 122 0.77 -18.58 -17.45
N THR A 123 -0.50 -18.15 -17.46
CA THR A 123 -1.60 -18.96 -18.02
C THR A 123 -1.88 -18.66 -19.49
N LEU A 124 -1.19 -17.67 -20.07
CA LEU A 124 -1.46 -17.09 -21.37
C LEU A 124 -0.42 -17.57 -22.41
N PRO A 125 -0.83 -18.19 -23.54
CA PRO A 125 0.10 -18.65 -24.58
C PRO A 125 0.93 -17.52 -25.19
N GLU A 126 0.32 -16.34 -25.34
CA GLU A 126 0.96 -15.09 -25.81
C GLU A 126 2.14 -14.64 -24.93
N ASN A 127 2.21 -15.11 -23.69
CA ASN A 127 3.29 -14.82 -22.74
C ASN A 127 4.22 -16.02 -22.51
N GLY A 128 4.20 -17.03 -23.39
CA GLY A 128 5.08 -18.20 -23.33
C GLY A 128 4.53 -19.39 -22.55
N ALA A 129 3.24 -19.40 -22.19
CA ALA A 129 2.63 -20.59 -21.58
C ALA A 129 2.47 -21.72 -22.61
N SER A 130 2.77 -22.95 -22.17
CA SER A 130 2.66 -24.15 -23.02
C SER A 130 1.25 -24.42 -23.54
N LYS A 131 0.21 -24.10 -22.75
CA LYS A 131 -1.22 -24.26 -23.08
C LYS A 131 -2.05 -23.15 -22.40
N ASP A 132 -3.17 -22.75 -23.01
CA ASP A 132 -4.12 -21.79 -22.41
C ASP A 132 -4.83 -22.42 -21.21
N ARG A 133 -4.50 -21.97 -19.98
CA ARG A 133 -5.06 -22.52 -18.74
C ARG A 133 -6.15 -21.64 -18.15
N ARG A 134 -7.34 -21.66 -18.77
CA ARG A 134 -8.47 -20.79 -18.41
C ARG A 134 -9.01 -21.00 -16.99
N VAL A 135 -9.09 -22.25 -16.52
CA VAL A 135 -9.61 -22.57 -15.17
C VAL A 135 -8.68 -22.03 -14.09
N ALA A 136 -7.37 -22.25 -14.24
CA ALA A 136 -6.36 -21.73 -13.31
C ALA A 136 -6.38 -20.20 -13.26
N ARG A 137 -6.50 -19.53 -14.42
CA ARG A 137 -6.61 -18.06 -14.49
C ARG A 137 -7.78 -17.52 -13.68
N LYS A 138 -8.97 -18.11 -13.82
CA LYS A 138 -10.14 -17.71 -13.03
C LYS A 138 -9.88 -17.91 -11.53
N CYS A 139 -9.30 -19.06 -11.16
CA CYS A 139 -8.96 -19.35 -9.76
C CYS A 139 -8.01 -18.28 -9.18
N TYR A 140 -6.92 -17.94 -9.87
CA TYR A 140 -5.99 -16.90 -9.43
C TYR A 140 -6.65 -15.53 -9.26
N ARG A 141 -7.53 -15.14 -10.20
CA ARG A 141 -8.26 -13.87 -10.11
C ARG A 141 -9.21 -13.83 -8.92
N TYR A 142 -10.01 -14.87 -8.71
CA TYR A 142 -10.93 -14.95 -7.57
C TYR A 142 -10.17 -14.98 -6.24
N PHE A 143 -9.13 -15.81 -6.14
CA PHE A 143 -8.29 -15.89 -4.95
C PHE A 143 -7.71 -14.52 -4.59
N CYS A 144 -7.04 -13.85 -5.54
CA CYS A 144 -6.45 -12.53 -5.29
C CYS A 144 -7.51 -11.47 -4.96
N PHE A 145 -8.71 -11.55 -5.56
CA PHE A 145 -9.82 -10.63 -5.26
C PHE A 145 -10.35 -10.80 -3.83
N PHE A 146 -10.63 -12.04 -3.39
CA PHE A 146 -11.04 -12.28 -2.01
C PHE A 146 -9.96 -11.92 -1.01
N TYR A 147 -8.70 -12.13 -1.38
CA TYR A 147 -7.55 -11.78 -0.56
C TYR A 147 -7.38 -10.27 -0.41
N GLU A 148 -7.58 -9.51 -1.50
CA GLU A 148 -7.63 -8.04 -1.48
C GLU A 148 -8.78 -7.54 -0.59
N LEU A 149 -9.96 -8.15 -0.68
CA LEU A 149 -11.08 -7.85 0.21
C LEU A 149 -10.76 -8.15 1.69
N ALA A 150 -9.99 -9.20 1.98
CA ALA A 150 -9.56 -9.50 3.34
C ALA A 150 -8.63 -8.41 3.90
N PHE A 151 -7.70 -7.89 3.09
CA PHE A 151 -6.89 -6.73 3.47
C PHE A 151 -7.75 -5.50 3.72
N LEU A 152 -8.68 -5.16 2.82
CA LEU A 152 -9.60 -4.05 3.02
C LEU A 152 -10.44 -4.21 4.29
N GLY A 153 -10.93 -5.43 4.55
CA GLY A 153 -11.67 -5.78 5.76
C GLY A 153 -10.84 -5.58 7.04
N SER A 154 -9.53 -5.84 7.00
CA SER A 154 -8.63 -5.64 8.14
C SER A 154 -8.46 -4.16 8.52
N ILE A 155 -8.67 -3.23 7.58
CA ILE A 155 -8.53 -1.79 7.80
C ILE A 155 -9.73 -1.22 8.58
N ILE A 156 -10.93 -1.77 8.38
CA ILE A 156 -12.19 -1.24 8.93
C ILE A 156 -12.17 -1.07 10.46
N PRO A 157 -11.77 -2.07 11.27
CA PRO A 157 -11.72 -1.90 12.72
C PRO A 157 -10.73 -0.80 13.15
N GLY A 158 -9.60 -0.67 12.44
CA GLY A 158 -8.63 0.40 12.67
C GLY A 158 -9.21 1.79 12.41
N MET A 159 -10.02 1.95 11.37
CA MET A 159 -10.72 3.21 11.06
C MET A 159 -11.73 3.59 12.14
N ILE A 160 -12.55 2.62 12.57
CA ILE A 160 -13.57 2.84 13.61
C ILE A 160 -12.91 3.21 14.93
N ALA A 161 -11.81 2.53 15.28
CA ALA A 161 -11.06 2.80 16.50
C ALA A 161 -10.41 4.19 16.48
N GLY A 162 -9.81 4.58 15.35
CA GLY A 162 -9.19 5.89 15.15
C GLY A 162 -10.19 7.04 15.22
N GLY A 163 -11.35 6.92 14.55
CA GLY A 163 -12.40 7.94 14.59
C GLY A 163 -13.00 8.16 15.98
N ASN A 164 -13.00 7.10 16.82
CA ASN A 164 -13.49 7.18 18.19
C ASN A 164 -12.42 7.60 19.22
N TYR A 165 -11.18 7.87 18.80
CA TYR A 165 -10.07 8.15 19.72
C TYR A 165 -10.33 9.37 20.63
N SER A 166 -10.88 10.45 20.09
CA SER A 166 -11.17 11.67 20.88
C SER A 166 -12.16 11.39 22.01
N SER A 167 -13.21 10.61 21.73
CA SER A 167 -14.22 10.20 22.72
C SER A 167 -13.73 9.11 23.67
N ALA A 168 -12.77 8.28 23.24
CA ALA A 168 -12.19 7.22 24.05
C ALA A 168 -11.39 7.77 25.26
N ARG A 169 -10.80 8.97 25.14
CA ARG A 169 -10.04 9.62 26.23
C ARG A 169 -10.85 9.87 27.51
N PHE A 170 -12.17 9.93 27.40
CA PHE A 170 -13.05 10.25 28.52
C PHE A 170 -13.88 9.06 29.02
N ASN A 171 -13.73 7.88 28.41
CA ASN A 171 -14.52 6.71 28.74
C ASN A 171 -13.68 5.42 28.59
N GLN A 172 -13.40 4.77 29.72
CA GLN A 172 -12.56 3.57 29.79
C GLN A 172 -13.09 2.42 28.92
N VAL A 173 -14.40 2.18 28.92
CA VAL A 173 -15.03 1.11 28.13
C VAL A 173 -14.83 1.36 26.63
N LYS A 174 -14.93 2.62 26.19
CA LYS A 174 -14.65 2.99 24.80
C LYS A 174 -13.16 2.89 24.46
N ALA A 175 -12.28 3.22 25.40
CA ALA A 175 -10.84 3.10 25.23
C ALA A 175 -10.40 1.64 25.06
N ASP A 176 -10.87 0.73 25.92
CA ASP A 176 -10.54 -0.69 25.83
C ASP A 176 -11.07 -1.29 24.51
N ARG A 177 -12.32 -0.98 24.13
CA ARG A 177 -12.89 -1.45 22.85
C ARG A 177 -12.12 -0.92 21.63
N SER A 178 -11.71 0.35 21.65
CA SER A 178 -10.91 0.95 20.57
C SER A 178 -9.55 0.26 20.49
N MET A 179 -8.92 -0.04 21.62
CA MET A 179 -7.64 -0.75 21.67
C MET A 179 -7.76 -2.17 21.11
N ASP A 180 -8.78 -2.94 21.50
CA ASP A 180 -9.02 -4.29 20.98
C ASP A 180 -9.21 -4.28 19.45
N GLN A 181 -9.92 -3.28 18.92
CA GLN A 181 -10.08 -3.09 17.47
C GLN A 181 -8.76 -2.77 16.77
N LEU A 182 -7.88 -1.95 17.37
CA LEU A 182 -6.56 -1.64 16.82
C LEU A 182 -5.63 -2.87 16.84
N ILE A 183 -5.67 -3.67 17.91
CA ILE A 183 -4.89 -4.89 18.02
C ILE A 183 -5.39 -5.92 17.01
N ALA A 184 -6.70 -6.16 16.93
CA ALA A 184 -7.28 -7.12 16.01
C ALA A 184 -6.97 -6.77 14.55
N SER A 185 -7.16 -5.51 14.14
CA SER A 185 -6.84 -5.05 12.77
C SER A 185 -5.36 -5.21 12.44
N THR A 186 -4.46 -4.78 13.34
CA THR A 186 -3.01 -4.87 13.11
C THR A 186 -2.54 -6.34 13.08
N ALA A 187 -3.07 -7.20 13.95
CA ALA A 187 -2.72 -8.61 13.99
C ALA A 187 -3.21 -9.36 12.74
N VAL A 188 -4.43 -9.08 12.26
CA VAL A 188 -4.95 -9.64 11.02
C VAL A 188 -4.12 -9.17 9.83
N ALA A 189 -3.78 -7.88 9.75
CA ALA A 189 -2.93 -7.36 8.69
C ALA A 189 -1.54 -8.02 8.67
N LEU A 190 -0.91 -8.21 9.84
CA LEU A 190 0.37 -8.92 9.95
C LEU A 190 0.25 -10.38 9.51
N GLY A 191 -0.82 -11.07 9.90
CA GLY A 191 -1.09 -12.44 9.48
C GLY A 191 -1.27 -12.56 7.96
N LEU A 192 -1.99 -11.62 7.34
CA LEU A 192 -2.14 -11.53 5.89
C LEU A 192 -0.80 -11.19 5.20
N GLN A 193 0.03 -10.32 5.76
CA GLN A 193 1.36 -10.06 5.21
C GLN A 193 2.26 -11.31 5.25
N ALA A 194 2.29 -12.02 6.38
CA ALA A 194 3.04 -13.27 6.49
C ALA A 194 2.55 -14.31 5.48
N LEU A 195 1.23 -14.44 5.32
CA LEU A 195 0.62 -15.31 4.33
C LEU A 195 0.96 -14.87 2.89
N THR A 196 1.04 -13.57 2.60
CA THR A 196 1.46 -13.04 1.29
C THR A 196 2.88 -13.46 0.95
N VAL A 197 3.81 -13.41 1.91
CA VAL A 197 5.19 -13.90 1.74
C VAL A 197 5.18 -15.39 1.41
N VAL A 198 4.43 -16.20 2.17
CA VAL A 198 4.30 -17.63 1.91
C VAL A 198 3.72 -17.90 0.52
N ILE A 199 2.65 -17.21 0.12
CA ILE A 199 2.05 -17.36 -1.21
C ILE A 199 3.07 -17.02 -2.31
N CYS A 200 3.83 -15.93 -2.16
CA CYS A 200 4.86 -15.55 -3.14
C CYS A 200 5.95 -16.62 -3.26
N LEU A 201 6.42 -17.18 -2.14
CA LEU A 201 7.41 -18.24 -2.12
C LEU A 201 6.87 -19.53 -2.73
N VAL A 202 5.67 -19.97 -2.33
CA VAL A 202 5.01 -21.15 -2.89
C VAL A 202 4.81 -20.99 -4.39
N ALA A 203 4.36 -19.82 -4.86
CA ALA A 203 4.22 -19.53 -6.28
C ALA A 203 5.56 -19.65 -7.03
N ALA A 204 6.66 -19.13 -6.46
CA ALA A 204 7.99 -19.20 -7.05
C ALA A 204 8.50 -20.65 -7.20
N PHE A 205 8.17 -21.54 -6.25
CA PHE A 205 8.64 -22.93 -6.27
C PHE A 205 7.72 -23.89 -7.02
N THR A 206 6.40 -23.68 -6.98
CA THR A 206 5.42 -24.61 -7.54
C THR A 206 5.12 -24.36 -9.02
N ILE A 207 5.15 -23.11 -9.47
CA ILE A 207 4.74 -22.76 -10.84
C ILE A 207 5.99 -22.60 -11.72
N LYS A 208 6.27 -23.62 -12.54
CA LYS A 208 7.46 -23.64 -13.42
C LYS A 208 7.53 -22.48 -14.41
N GLU A 209 6.38 -21.99 -14.89
CA GLU A 209 6.28 -20.93 -15.90
C GLU A 209 6.36 -19.51 -15.27
N VAL A 210 6.44 -19.38 -13.94
CA VAL A 210 6.54 -18.09 -13.25
C VAL A 210 7.98 -17.59 -13.21
N ASN A 211 8.15 -16.29 -13.46
CA ASN A 211 9.41 -15.62 -13.22
C ASN A 211 9.68 -15.51 -11.71
N ARG A 212 10.52 -16.43 -11.20
CA ARG A 212 10.87 -16.52 -9.78
C ARG A 212 11.41 -15.22 -9.19
N MET A 213 12.18 -14.45 -9.97
CA MET A 213 12.72 -13.17 -9.51
C MET A 213 11.60 -12.19 -9.14
N ARG A 214 10.50 -12.16 -9.89
CA ARG A 214 9.36 -11.29 -9.60
C ARG A 214 8.65 -11.70 -8.30
N CYS A 215 8.52 -12.98 -8.05
CA CYS A 215 7.95 -13.47 -6.80
C CYS A 215 8.85 -13.17 -5.60
N PHE A 216 10.17 -13.31 -5.73
CA PHE A 216 11.11 -12.92 -4.68
C PHE A 216 11.14 -11.42 -4.43
N GLU A 217 11.04 -10.60 -5.49
CA GLU A 217 10.91 -9.13 -5.36
C GLU A 217 9.65 -8.76 -4.56
N LEU A 218 8.50 -9.36 -4.88
CA LEU A 218 7.24 -9.12 -4.17
C LEU A 218 7.30 -9.60 -2.72
N ALA A 219 7.87 -10.79 -2.47
CA ALA A 219 8.10 -11.29 -1.11
C ALA A 219 9.04 -10.37 -0.31
N GLY A 220 10.10 -9.86 -0.95
CA GLY A 220 11.05 -8.92 -0.35
C GLY A 220 10.39 -7.59 0.02
N LEU A 221 9.53 -7.04 -0.83
CA LEU A 221 8.75 -5.83 -0.53
C LEU A 221 7.80 -6.05 0.66
N THR A 222 7.12 -7.20 0.71
CA THR A 222 6.25 -7.52 1.86
C THR A 222 7.06 -7.71 3.14
N LEU A 223 8.21 -8.39 3.08
CA LEU A 223 9.10 -8.54 4.24
C LEU A 223 9.65 -7.19 4.71
N LEU A 224 9.93 -6.28 3.79
CA LEU A 224 10.40 -4.94 4.13
C LEU A 224 9.34 -4.13 4.88
N ILE A 225 8.05 -4.30 4.58
CA ILE A 225 6.96 -3.56 5.27
C ILE A 225 6.49 -4.24 6.57
N MET A 226 6.77 -5.52 6.79
CA MET A 226 6.35 -6.26 8.00
C MET A 226 6.79 -5.64 9.34
N PRO A 227 7.96 -4.97 9.48
CA PRO A 227 8.31 -4.27 10.71
C PRO A 227 7.30 -3.22 11.16
N VAL A 228 6.53 -2.64 10.23
CA VAL A 228 5.55 -1.57 10.49
C VAL A 228 4.43 -2.06 11.44
N PRO A 229 3.65 -3.11 11.11
CA PRO A 229 2.64 -3.63 12.03
C PRO A 229 3.22 -4.30 13.28
N ILE A 230 4.43 -4.88 13.22
CA ILE A 230 5.10 -5.43 14.41
C ILE A 230 5.38 -4.31 15.42
N TYR A 231 6.02 -3.23 14.97
CA TYR A 231 6.28 -2.05 15.80
C TYR A 231 4.97 -1.49 16.38
N ARG A 232 3.91 -1.43 15.57
CA ARG A 232 2.59 -0.96 16.02
C ARG A 232 2.00 -1.84 17.12
N LEU A 233 2.05 -3.17 17.00
CA LEU A 233 1.60 -4.08 18.06
C LEU A 233 2.36 -3.88 19.36
N CYS A 234 3.68 -3.66 19.29
CA CYS A 234 4.50 -3.35 20.46
C CYS A 234 4.07 -2.03 21.14
N ILE A 235 3.81 -0.98 20.36
CA ILE A 235 3.41 0.33 20.89
C ILE A 235 1.97 0.33 21.42
N LEU A 236 1.05 -0.38 20.77
CA LEU A 236 -0.36 -0.48 21.21
C LEU A 236 -0.48 -1.10 22.61
N GLY A 237 0.47 -1.94 23.02
CA GLY A 237 0.54 -2.48 24.39
C GLY A 237 0.86 -1.45 25.47
N ILE A 238 1.37 -0.27 25.10
CA ILE A 238 1.75 0.79 26.04
C ILE A 238 0.56 1.73 26.26
N ARG A 239 -0.06 1.64 27.45
CA ARG A 239 -1.18 2.50 27.87
C ARG A 239 -0.71 3.77 28.56
N THR A 240 -1.47 4.86 28.42
CA THR A 240 -1.18 6.12 29.10
C THR A 240 -2.44 6.90 29.46
N MET A 241 -2.40 7.61 30.60
CA MET A 241 -3.43 8.56 31.02
C MET A 241 -3.21 9.96 30.47
N ASP A 242 -2.00 10.26 30.00
CA ASP A 242 -1.68 11.56 29.42
C ASP A 242 -1.05 11.35 28.04
N VAL A 243 -1.88 11.58 27.03
CA VAL A 243 -1.47 11.48 25.63
C VAL A 243 -0.42 12.55 25.29
N PHE A 244 -0.33 13.63 26.07
CA PHE A 244 0.58 14.73 25.81
C PHE A 244 2.01 14.55 26.30
N ILE A 245 2.26 13.50 27.09
CA ILE A 245 3.62 13.16 27.53
C ILE A 245 4.41 12.63 26.33
N PRO A 246 5.56 13.27 25.99
CA PRO A 246 6.38 12.83 24.89
C PRO A 246 6.98 11.43 25.15
N LEU A 247 7.14 10.65 24.08
CA LEU A 247 7.83 9.37 24.14
C LEU A 247 9.33 9.58 24.42
N ALA A 248 9.94 8.56 25.02
CA ALA A 248 11.40 8.48 25.16
C ALA A 248 12.08 8.73 23.80
N PRO A 249 13.23 9.44 23.76
CA PRO A 249 13.94 9.72 22.51
C PRO A 249 14.20 8.47 21.67
N SER A 250 14.59 7.36 22.32
CA SER A 250 14.81 6.08 21.66
C SER A 250 13.57 5.54 20.94
N ALA A 251 12.40 5.58 21.58
CA ALA A 251 11.15 5.10 20.99
C ALA A 251 10.72 5.92 19.75
N ARG A 252 11.07 7.22 19.73
CA ARG A 252 10.85 8.10 18.57
C ARG A 252 11.82 7.80 17.44
N THR A 253 13.09 7.57 17.74
CA THR A 253 14.05 7.10 16.74
C THR A 253 13.62 5.78 16.12
N LEU A 254 13.15 4.83 16.94
CA LEU A 254 12.62 3.54 16.47
C LEU A 254 11.39 3.72 15.55
N PHE A 255 10.53 4.70 15.82
CA PHE A 255 9.43 5.03 14.93
C PHE A 255 9.93 5.39 13.51
N TYR A 256 10.91 6.29 13.36
CA TYR A 256 11.40 6.64 12.03
C TYR A 256 12.10 5.46 11.33
N ILE A 257 12.84 4.64 12.07
CA ILE A 257 13.62 3.52 11.50
C ILE A 257 12.75 2.33 11.12
N PHE A 258 11.84 1.90 12.00
CA PHE A 258 11.06 0.67 11.79
C PHE A 258 9.69 0.93 11.18
N HIS A 259 9.23 2.18 11.19
CA HIS A 259 7.93 2.55 10.65
C HIS A 259 8.07 3.33 9.34
N LEU A 260 8.70 4.51 9.39
CA LEU A 260 8.67 5.45 8.26
C LEU A 260 9.69 5.11 7.16
N ALA A 261 10.88 4.64 7.53
CA ALA A 261 11.92 4.29 6.54
C ALA A 261 11.53 3.10 5.64
N PRO A 262 11.03 1.96 6.15
CA PRO A 262 10.69 0.83 5.30
C PRO A 262 9.50 1.15 4.40
N GLU A 263 8.55 1.93 4.91
CA GLU A 263 7.43 2.47 4.16
C GLU A 263 7.90 3.35 2.99
N TRP A 264 8.76 4.33 3.26
CA TRP A 264 9.32 5.19 2.22
C TRP A 264 10.12 4.41 1.16
N ILE A 265 10.92 3.42 1.58
CA ILE A 265 11.68 2.58 0.65
C ILE A 265 10.73 1.77 -0.25
N CYS A 266 9.70 1.13 0.31
CA CYS A 266 8.69 0.40 -0.46
C CYS A 266 8.00 1.29 -1.49
N VAL A 267 7.55 2.47 -1.07
CA VAL A 267 6.92 3.46 -1.96
C VAL A 267 7.88 3.90 -3.06
N SER A 268 9.13 4.16 -2.71
CA SER A 268 10.17 4.57 -3.67
C SER A 268 10.45 3.49 -4.70
N ILE A 269 10.45 2.22 -4.31
CA ILE A 269 10.61 1.10 -5.26
C ILE A 269 9.39 0.95 -6.17
N LEU A 270 8.18 1.03 -5.60
CA LEU A 270 6.92 0.87 -6.36
C LEU A 270 6.68 2.03 -7.33
N LEU A 271 7.00 3.26 -6.94
CA LEU A 271 6.80 4.44 -7.77
C LEU A 271 8.01 4.74 -8.67
N GLY A 272 9.22 4.37 -8.25
CA GLY A 272 10.45 4.58 -9.00
C GLY A 272 10.64 3.60 -10.16
N THR A 273 9.97 2.45 -10.14
CA THR A 273 10.12 1.40 -11.16
C THR A 273 8.95 1.36 -12.12
N ASN A 274 9.20 1.00 -13.38
CA ASN A 274 8.14 0.79 -14.36
C ASN A 274 7.44 -0.55 -14.10
N VAL A 275 6.47 -0.52 -13.19
CA VAL A 275 5.69 -1.68 -12.72
C VAL A 275 4.97 -2.39 -13.87
N ARG A 276 4.63 -1.64 -14.92
CA ARG A 276 4.01 -2.15 -16.14
C ARG A 276 4.91 -3.12 -16.89
N VAL A 277 6.14 -2.69 -17.17
CA VAL A 277 7.14 -3.53 -17.84
C VAL A 277 7.66 -4.62 -16.91
N ARG A 278 7.84 -4.28 -15.63
CA ARG A 278 8.41 -5.20 -14.63
C ARG A 278 7.52 -6.42 -14.38
N PHE A 279 6.21 -6.22 -14.21
CA PHE A 279 5.25 -7.29 -13.87
C PHE A 279 4.32 -7.67 -15.03
N GLY A 280 4.54 -7.10 -16.22
CA GLY A 280 3.69 -7.36 -17.39
C GLY A 280 2.23 -6.97 -17.17
N THR A 281 1.99 -5.87 -16.45
CA THR A 281 0.63 -5.40 -16.15
C THR A 281 0.08 -4.56 -17.32
N GLY A 282 -1.24 -4.57 -17.52
CA GLY A 282 -1.91 -3.63 -18.44
C GLY A 282 -1.95 -2.20 -17.90
N LYS A 283 -2.34 -1.20 -18.71
CA LYS A 283 -2.57 0.18 -18.25
C LYS A 283 -3.58 0.25 -17.09
N TRP A 284 -4.59 -0.60 -17.16
CA TRP A 284 -5.63 -0.74 -16.15
C TRP A 284 -5.33 -1.85 -15.14
N GLY A 285 -4.16 -2.51 -15.19
CA GLY A 285 -3.90 -3.78 -14.50
C GLY A 285 -4.61 -4.98 -15.14
N ASP A 286 -4.69 -6.10 -14.40
CA ASP A 286 -5.49 -7.28 -14.77
C ASP A 286 -6.85 -7.25 -14.03
N TYR A 287 -7.76 -6.35 -14.45
CA TYR A 287 -9.11 -6.25 -13.90
C TYR A 287 -10.18 -6.90 -14.79
N GLU A 288 -9.77 -7.56 -15.88
CA GLU A 288 -10.71 -8.30 -16.73
C GLU A 288 -11.20 -9.56 -16.00
N LEU A 289 -12.16 -9.44 -15.10
CA LEU A 289 -12.82 -10.57 -14.45
C LEU A 289 -13.49 -11.52 -15.47
N ARG A 290 -13.78 -11.02 -16.69
CA ARG A 290 -14.50 -11.73 -17.75
C ARG A 290 -13.68 -11.81 -19.04
N GLU A 291 -13.48 -13.01 -19.57
CA GLU A 291 -12.66 -13.27 -20.79
C GLU A 291 -13.25 -12.72 -22.09
N LYS A 292 -14.50 -12.22 -22.08
CA LYS A 292 -15.20 -11.70 -23.27
C LYS A 292 -14.42 -10.59 -24.00
N GLY A 293 -13.62 -9.80 -23.26
CA GLY A 293 -12.78 -8.75 -23.85
C GLY A 293 -11.64 -9.32 -24.70
N ARG A 294 -10.88 -10.28 -24.15
CA ARG A 294 -9.80 -10.98 -24.83
C ARG A 294 -10.29 -11.76 -26.05
N GLU A 295 -11.39 -12.50 -25.93
CA GLU A 295 -11.93 -13.27 -27.06
C GLU A 295 -12.31 -12.37 -28.24
N LYS A 296 -12.88 -11.19 -27.98
CA LYS A 296 -13.14 -10.19 -29.03
C LYS A 296 -11.84 -9.67 -29.68
N ARG A 297 -10.80 -9.39 -28.89
CA ARG A 297 -9.49 -8.93 -29.41
C ARG A 297 -8.82 -10.00 -30.29
N LEU A 298 -8.85 -11.26 -29.84
CA LEU A 298 -8.31 -12.39 -30.62
C LEU A 298 -9.08 -12.61 -31.91
N LYS A 299 -10.42 -12.56 -31.88
CA LYS A 299 -11.24 -12.66 -33.09
C LYS A 299 -10.95 -11.53 -34.08
N LYS A 300 -10.83 -10.29 -33.59
CA LYS A 300 -10.48 -9.13 -34.42
C LYS A 300 -9.08 -9.28 -35.04
N ALA A 301 -8.10 -9.72 -34.27
CA ALA A 301 -6.74 -9.96 -34.77
C ALA A 301 -6.69 -11.11 -35.80
N GLU A 302 -7.49 -12.16 -35.60
CA GLU A 302 -7.64 -13.25 -36.56
C GLU A 302 -8.34 -12.79 -37.85
N GLU A 303 -9.36 -11.94 -37.74
CA GLU A 303 -10.02 -11.30 -38.89
C GLU A 303 -9.06 -10.38 -39.65
N GLU A 304 -8.28 -9.54 -38.95
CA GLU A 304 -7.26 -8.67 -39.55
C GLU A 304 -6.15 -9.48 -40.23
N ALA A 305 -5.66 -10.57 -39.62
CA ALA A 305 -4.68 -11.47 -40.22
C ALA A 305 -5.22 -12.16 -41.48
N LYS A 306 -6.48 -12.60 -41.47
CA LYS A 306 -7.15 -13.16 -42.65
C LYS A 306 -7.35 -12.13 -43.75
N GLN A 307 -7.64 -10.86 -43.40
CA GLN A 307 -7.74 -9.77 -44.38
C GLN A 307 -6.38 -9.44 -45.03
N LEU A 308 -5.30 -9.42 -44.24
CA LEU A 308 -3.93 -9.23 -44.74
C LEU A 308 -3.50 -10.37 -45.66
N GLN A 309 -3.84 -11.62 -45.35
CA GLN A 309 -3.58 -12.77 -46.24
C GLN A 309 -4.43 -12.76 -47.52
N ARG A 310 -5.61 -12.12 -47.49
CA ARG A 310 -6.53 -12.01 -48.64
C ARG A 310 -6.26 -10.81 -49.55
N SER A 311 -5.39 -9.88 -49.16
CA SER A 311 -4.87 -8.84 -50.06
C SER A 311 -3.52 -9.28 -50.63
N PRO A 312 -3.48 -10.09 -51.71
CA PRO A 312 -2.24 -10.28 -52.45
C PRO A 312 -1.83 -8.94 -53.06
N ALA A 313 -0.51 -8.76 -53.18
CA ALA A 313 0.14 -7.56 -53.71
C ALA A 313 -0.34 -7.20 -55.12
N ASN A 314 -1.42 -6.44 -55.23
CA ASN A 314 -1.74 -5.67 -56.44
C ASN A 314 -0.94 -4.36 -56.38
N GLY A 315 0.34 -4.45 -56.76
CA GLY A 315 1.25 -3.31 -56.73
C GLY A 315 2.52 -3.56 -57.52
N SER A 316 2.38 -3.45 -58.85
CA SER A 316 3.38 -3.04 -59.85
C SER A 316 4.62 -3.93 -60.07
N GLU A 317 4.45 -4.93 -60.92
CA GLU A 317 5.26 -4.99 -62.14
C GLU A 317 4.86 -3.81 -63.02
N THR A 318 5.74 -2.82 -63.20
CA THR A 318 5.73 -1.98 -64.40
C THR A 318 7.17 -1.77 -64.82
N VAL A 319 7.44 -2.33 -66.00
CA VAL A 319 8.61 -2.20 -66.89
C VAL A 319 8.99 -0.74 -67.12
#